data_AF-A0A7R8WC76-F1
#
_entry.id   AF-A0A7R8WC76-F1
#
_cell.length_a   1.000
_cell.length_b   1.000
_cell.length_c   1.000
_cell.angle_alpha   90.00
_cell.angle_beta   90.00
_cell.angle_gamma   90.00
#
_symmetry.space_group_name_H-M   'P 1'
#
loop_
_entity.id
_entity.type
_entity.pdbx_description
1 polymer ?
#
loop_
_entity_poly.entity_id
_entity_poly.type
_entity_poly.pdbx_seq_one_letter_code
_entity_poly.pdbx_strand_id
1 'polypeptide(L)'
;MSELSQRQKDLILQGWDVLAADMRATGTALFTEIFTRYPAYQKKFRVMKDMPLEEAVKSTRMKGHAVIFMRALQNVILNMDEPDVMADVLETIARRHAELGFRKVDFEACFSRQHTEPLPECLGAPWVVPTLCGGAPSSSFSPLNQTFTMADATGLTGGQKGLLKESTDIMSKDLAAVGIALFGEVFNRYPQYQKKFRKIADMPVDDAMKTVRMKSHATLVIGALRTIVGSVNDPDLTMDMLETLGVRHKLMGWLTKADFDNVFGVLLDILKDHEATKSTSDPAGTLEAWKALLNTIGSEVAKQL
;
A
#
# COMPACT_ATOMS: atom_id res chain seq x y z
N MET A 1 -14.12 -6.18 -22.09
CA MET A 1 -13.32 -6.96 -21.11
C MET A 1 -14.18 -8.15 -20.73
N SER A 2 -13.70 -9.38 -20.81
CA SER A 2 -14.46 -10.52 -20.27
C SER A 2 -14.51 -10.37 -18.76
N GLU A 3 -15.70 -10.22 -18.18
CA GLU A 3 -15.86 -10.16 -16.73
C GLU A 3 -15.37 -11.47 -16.10
N LEU A 4 -14.63 -11.35 -14.99
CA LEU A 4 -14.20 -12.50 -14.20
C LEU A 4 -15.43 -13.13 -13.55
N SER A 5 -15.63 -14.43 -13.73
CA SER A 5 -16.65 -15.18 -12.98
C SER A 5 -16.34 -15.17 -11.49
N GLN A 6 -17.36 -15.33 -10.63
CA GLN A 6 -17.16 -15.38 -9.18
C GLN A 6 -16.10 -16.42 -8.77
N ARG A 7 -16.16 -17.62 -9.36
CA ARG A 7 -15.16 -18.66 -9.16
C ARG A 7 -13.73 -18.21 -9.49
N GLN A 8 -13.55 -17.42 -10.55
CA GLN A 8 -12.23 -16.88 -10.89
C GLN A 8 -11.78 -15.84 -9.88
N LYS A 9 -12.67 -14.98 -9.39
CA LYS A 9 -12.37 -14.01 -8.32
C LYS A 9 -11.94 -14.73 -7.04
N ASP A 10 -12.66 -15.78 -6.64
CA ASP A 10 -12.34 -16.58 -5.46
C ASP A 10 -10.96 -17.24 -5.57
N LEU A 11 -10.62 -17.80 -6.74
CA LEU A 11 -9.30 -18.39 -6.99
C LEU A 11 -8.18 -17.34 -6.98
N ILE A 12 -8.44 -16.15 -7.53
CA ILE A 12 -7.48 -15.04 -7.48
C ILE A 12 -7.24 -14.61 -6.03
N LEU A 13 -8.28 -14.49 -5.22
CA LEU A 13 -8.17 -14.14 -3.79
C LEU A 13 -7.36 -15.19 -3.02
N GLN A 14 -7.65 -16.47 -3.21
CA GLN A 14 -6.91 -17.56 -2.56
C GLN A 14 -5.43 -17.58 -2.95
N GLY A 15 -5.12 -17.42 -4.24
CA GLY A 15 -3.74 -17.32 -4.70
C GLY A 15 -3.05 -16.06 -4.16
N TRP A 16 -3.79 -14.96 -4.05
CA TRP A 16 -3.27 -13.70 -3.54
C TRP A 16 -2.90 -13.78 -2.07
N ASP A 17 -3.67 -14.47 -1.22
CA ASP A 17 -3.36 -14.61 0.21
C ASP A 17 -1.96 -15.21 0.44
N VAL A 18 -1.56 -16.17 -0.40
CA VAL A 18 -0.21 -16.75 -0.36
C VAL A 18 0.85 -15.73 -0.75
N LEU A 19 0.64 -15.00 -1.86
CA LEU A 19 1.58 -13.99 -2.35
C LEU A 19 1.68 -12.75 -1.45
N ALA A 20 0.60 -12.44 -0.75
CA ALA A 20 0.46 -11.30 0.15
C ALA A 20 1.07 -11.53 1.53
N ALA A 21 1.36 -12.78 1.91
CA ALA A 21 1.93 -13.15 3.20
C ALA A 21 3.29 -12.46 3.44
N ASP A 22 4.14 -12.39 2.41
CA ASP A 22 5.35 -11.56 2.40
C ASP A 22 5.46 -10.79 1.08
N MET A 23 4.76 -9.65 1.02
CA MET A 23 4.77 -8.78 -0.15
C MET A 23 6.16 -8.24 -0.51
N ARG A 24 7.04 -8.08 0.48
CA ARG A 24 8.39 -7.58 0.22
C ARG A 24 9.20 -8.66 -0.47
N ALA A 25 9.28 -9.85 0.11
CA ALA A 25 10.02 -10.96 -0.48
C ALA A 25 9.45 -11.32 -1.84
N THR A 26 8.13 -11.48 -1.95
CA THR A 26 7.44 -11.83 -3.20
C THR A 26 7.67 -10.79 -4.29
N GLY A 27 7.49 -9.50 -3.98
CA GLY A 27 7.71 -8.43 -4.95
C GLY A 27 9.18 -8.32 -5.37
N THR A 28 10.13 -8.48 -4.43
CA THR A 28 11.56 -8.41 -4.73
C THR A 28 11.99 -9.59 -5.61
N ALA A 29 11.49 -10.79 -5.33
CA ALA A 29 11.71 -11.97 -6.16
C ALA A 29 11.17 -11.75 -7.58
N LEU A 30 9.97 -11.18 -7.71
CA LEU A 30 9.37 -10.85 -9.01
C LEU A 30 10.25 -9.86 -9.81
N PHE A 31 10.69 -8.75 -9.21
CA PHE A 31 11.56 -7.80 -9.91
C PHE A 31 12.93 -8.37 -10.24
N THR A 32 13.46 -9.26 -9.40
CA THR A 32 14.70 -10.00 -9.69
C THR A 32 14.54 -10.84 -10.95
N GLU A 33 13.43 -11.58 -11.07
CA GLU A 33 13.12 -12.37 -12.26
C GLU A 33 12.92 -11.49 -13.51
N ILE A 34 12.16 -10.39 -13.38
CA ILE A 34 11.94 -9.44 -14.50
C ILE A 34 13.26 -8.88 -15.01
N PHE A 35 14.18 -8.47 -14.14
CA PHE A 35 15.45 -7.89 -14.56
C PHE A 35 16.44 -8.94 -15.07
N THR A 36 16.37 -10.18 -14.55
CA THR A 36 17.15 -11.31 -15.08
C THR A 36 16.72 -11.64 -16.50
N ARG A 37 15.40 -11.77 -16.72
CA ARG A 37 14.82 -12.14 -18.02
C ARG A 37 14.83 -10.99 -19.03
N TYR A 38 14.65 -9.76 -18.56
CA TYR A 38 14.61 -8.56 -19.38
C TYR A 38 15.53 -7.46 -18.82
N PRO A 39 16.88 -7.58 -18.97
CA PRO A 39 17.83 -6.61 -18.41
C PRO A 39 17.63 -5.17 -18.89
N ALA A 40 17.03 -4.98 -20.07
CA ALA A 40 16.66 -3.67 -20.59
C ALA A 40 15.67 -2.91 -19.68
N TYR A 41 14.88 -3.61 -18.87
CA TYR A 41 13.90 -3.00 -17.97
C TYR A 41 14.58 -2.38 -16.76
N GLN A 42 15.63 -3.00 -16.21
CA GLN A 42 16.43 -2.40 -15.13
C GLN A 42 16.98 -1.03 -15.55
N LYS A 43 17.37 -0.88 -16.83
CA LYS A 43 17.89 0.39 -17.37
C LYS A 43 16.87 1.54 -17.36
N LYS A 44 15.57 1.24 -17.26
CA LYS A 44 14.51 2.25 -17.12
C LYS A 44 14.40 2.81 -15.70
N PHE A 45 14.97 2.13 -14.70
CA PHE A 45 15.01 2.61 -13.33
C PHE A 45 16.21 3.53 -13.15
N ARG A 46 15.98 4.85 -13.23
CA ARG A 46 17.04 5.90 -13.19
C ARG A 46 18.13 5.68 -12.14
N VAL A 47 17.75 5.21 -10.94
CA VAL A 47 18.69 5.00 -9.83
C VAL A 47 19.45 3.68 -9.97
N MET A 48 18.85 2.65 -10.58
CA MET A 48 19.39 1.29 -10.63
C MET A 48 19.95 0.90 -12.01
N LYS A 49 19.89 1.81 -12.98
CA LYS A 49 20.22 1.53 -14.39
C LYS A 49 21.65 1.02 -14.60
N ASP A 50 22.59 1.45 -13.76
CA ASP A 50 24.02 1.12 -13.84
C ASP A 50 24.50 0.26 -12.66
N MET A 51 23.59 -0.17 -11.76
CA MET A 51 23.92 -1.03 -10.63
C MET A 51 24.03 -2.49 -11.07
N PRO A 52 24.94 -3.29 -10.49
CA PRO A 52 24.88 -4.74 -10.59
C PRO A 52 23.51 -5.24 -10.12
N LEU A 53 22.93 -6.23 -10.81
CA LEU A 53 21.58 -6.73 -10.49
C LEU A 53 21.45 -7.16 -9.01
N GLU A 54 22.44 -7.88 -8.50
CA GLU A 54 22.46 -8.36 -7.12
C GLU A 54 22.43 -7.22 -6.10
N GLU A 55 23.04 -6.09 -6.42
CA GLU A 55 23.02 -4.89 -5.59
C GLU A 55 21.69 -4.13 -5.75
N ALA A 56 21.22 -3.98 -6.99
CA ALA A 56 19.99 -3.29 -7.32
C ALA A 56 18.78 -3.90 -6.58
N VAL A 57 18.64 -5.23 -6.59
CA VAL A 57 17.50 -5.92 -5.95
C VAL A 57 17.56 -5.91 -4.42
N LYS A 58 18.75 -5.75 -3.84
CA LYS A 58 18.94 -5.63 -2.38
C LYS A 58 18.72 -4.21 -1.87
N SER A 59 18.73 -3.21 -2.76
CA SER A 59 18.59 -1.80 -2.41
C SER A 59 17.23 -1.50 -1.73
N THR A 60 17.22 -0.57 -0.77
CA THR A 60 16.00 -0.11 -0.09
C THR A 60 14.98 0.45 -1.09
N ARG A 61 15.46 1.14 -2.13
CA ARG A 61 14.63 1.64 -3.24
C ARG A 61 13.91 0.53 -3.99
N MET A 62 14.59 -0.57 -4.34
CA MET A 62 13.91 -1.69 -4.99
C MET A 62 12.91 -2.35 -4.06
N LYS A 63 13.30 -2.64 -2.81
CA LYS A 63 12.39 -3.23 -1.82
C LYS A 63 11.13 -2.38 -1.63
N GLY A 64 11.27 -1.06 -1.60
CA GLY A 64 10.13 -0.15 -1.53
C GLY A 64 9.26 -0.15 -2.76
N HIS A 65 9.87 -0.13 -3.96
CA HIS A 65 9.11 -0.24 -5.19
C HIS A 65 8.36 -1.58 -5.29
N ALA A 66 8.99 -2.69 -4.91
CA ALA A 66 8.41 -4.02 -4.87
C ALA A 66 7.19 -4.09 -3.94
N VAL A 67 7.28 -3.56 -2.72
CA VAL A 67 6.15 -3.50 -1.78
C VAL A 67 5.01 -2.64 -2.34
N ILE A 68 5.32 -1.47 -2.90
CA ILE A 68 4.32 -0.57 -3.52
C ILE A 68 3.62 -1.29 -4.70
N PHE A 69 4.37 -2.03 -5.51
CA PHE A 69 3.82 -2.81 -6.62
C PHE A 69 2.86 -3.89 -6.11
N MET A 70 3.26 -4.70 -5.13
CA MET A 70 2.40 -5.75 -4.57
C MET A 70 1.13 -5.17 -3.94
N ARG A 71 1.23 -4.02 -3.26
CA ARG A 71 0.05 -3.32 -2.70
C ARG A 71 -0.86 -2.73 -3.77
N ALA A 72 -0.31 -2.24 -4.87
CA ALA A 72 -1.11 -1.78 -6.00
C ALA A 72 -1.91 -2.94 -6.62
N LEU A 73 -1.30 -4.13 -6.77
CA LEU A 73 -2.01 -5.34 -7.18
C LEU A 73 -3.08 -5.75 -6.16
N GLN A 74 -2.78 -5.69 -4.85
CA GLN A 74 -3.76 -5.96 -3.81
C GLN A 74 -4.99 -5.04 -3.96
N ASN A 75 -4.79 -3.74 -4.19
CA ASN A 75 -5.90 -2.81 -4.35
C ASN A 75 -6.76 -3.15 -5.57
N VAL A 76 -6.16 -3.60 -6.68
CA VAL A 76 -6.89 -4.06 -7.87
C VAL A 76 -7.70 -5.32 -7.55
N ILE A 77 -7.09 -6.28 -6.87
CA ILE A 77 -7.71 -7.57 -6.49
C ILE A 77 -8.87 -7.34 -5.51
N LEU A 78 -8.72 -6.48 -4.51
CA LEU A 78 -9.76 -6.19 -3.54
C LEU A 78 -10.92 -5.36 -4.11
N ASN A 79 -10.77 -4.79 -5.32
CA ASN A 79 -11.83 -4.02 -6.01
C ASN A 79 -12.33 -4.74 -7.27
N MET A 80 -12.17 -6.06 -7.39
CA MET A 80 -12.65 -6.84 -8.55
C MET A 80 -14.18 -6.82 -8.74
N ASP A 81 -14.93 -6.39 -7.73
CA ASP A 81 -16.39 -6.20 -7.79
C ASP A 81 -16.80 -4.75 -8.13
N GLU A 82 -15.83 -3.83 -8.21
CA GLU A 82 -16.04 -2.41 -8.50
C GLU A 82 -15.24 -2.02 -9.77
N PRO A 83 -15.69 -2.45 -10.97
CA PRO A 83 -14.90 -2.38 -12.20
C PRO A 83 -14.51 -0.95 -12.59
N ASP A 84 -15.37 0.04 -12.32
CA ASP A 84 -15.09 1.44 -12.61
C ASP A 84 -14.02 2.02 -11.67
N VAL A 85 -14.05 1.65 -10.39
CA VAL A 85 -13.03 2.03 -9.40
C VAL A 85 -11.69 1.40 -9.76
N MET A 86 -11.70 0.10 -10.10
CA MET A 86 -10.52 -0.61 -10.55
C MET A 86 -9.91 0.04 -11.80
N ALA A 87 -10.74 0.41 -12.78
CA ALA A 87 -10.29 1.07 -14.01
C ALA A 87 -9.64 2.44 -13.73
N ASP A 88 -10.22 3.29 -12.89
CA ASP A 88 -9.66 4.61 -12.57
C ASP A 88 -8.36 4.51 -11.73
N VAL A 89 -8.29 3.53 -10.82
CA VAL A 89 -7.04 3.20 -10.09
C VAL A 89 -5.94 2.77 -11.06
N LEU A 90 -6.24 1.83 -11.98
CA LEU A 90 -5.29 1.36 -12.99
C LEU A 90 -4.88 2.48 -13.96
N GLU A 91 -5.80 3.34 -14.38
CA GLU A 91 -5.49 4.49 -15.24
C GLU A 91 -4.55 5.46 -14.52
N THR A 92 -4.77 5.71 -13.23
CA THR A 92 -3.89 6.55 -12.42
C THR A 92 -2.48 5.98 -12.33
N ILE A 93 -2.35 4.66 -12.13
CA ILE A 93 -1.05 3.98 -12.13
C ILE A 93 -0.41 4.05 -13.52
N ALA A 94 -1.17 3.81 -14.59
CA ALA A 94 -0.69 3.82 -15.96
C ALA A 94 -0.17 5.20 -16.39
N ARG A 95 -0.88 6.29 -16.05
CA ARG A 95 -0.43 7.67 -16.33
C ARG A 95 0.95 7.95 -15.73
N ARG A 96 1.18 7.55 -14.48
CA ARG A 96 2.49 7.71 -13.82
C ARG A 96 3.59 6.91 -14.51
N HIS A 97 3.30 5.69 -14.95
CA HIS A 97 4.25 4.89 -15.71
C HIS A 97 4.55 5.51 -17.08
N ALA A 98 3.55 6.11 -17.73
CA ALA A 98 3.71 6.82 -19.00
C ALA A 98 4.64 8.04 -18.89
N GLU A 99 4.52 8.82 -17.82
CA GLU A 99 5.42 9.94 -17.47
C GLU A 99 6.87 9.47 -17.29
N LEU A 100 7.07 8.26 -16.76
CA LEU A 100 8.38 7.63 -16.59
C LEU A 100 8.90 6.92 -17.87
N GLY A 101 8.20 7.08 -19.00
CA GLY A 101 8.64 6.53 -20.28
C GLY A 101 8.23 5.07 -20.52
N PHE A 102 7.44 4.46 -19.63
CA PHE A 102 6.84 3.15 -19.90
C PHE A 102 5.66 3.29 -20.86
N ARG A 103 5.46 2.27 -21.70
CA ARG A 103 4.42 2.20 -22.73
C ARG A 103 3.68 0.87 -22.61
N LYS A 104 2.52 0.76 -23.27
CA LYS A 104 1.71 -0.46 -23.28
C LYS A 104 2.53 -1.71 -23.64
N VAL A 105 3.39 -1.59 -24.65
CA VAL A 105 4.29 -2.67 -25.10
C VAL A 105 5.23 -3.15 -23.99
N ASP A 106 5.63 -2.29 -23.05
CA ASP A 106 6.49 -2.69 -21.95
C ASP A 106 5.77 -3.60 -20.96
N PHE A 107 4.47 -3.35 -20.73
CA PHE A 107 3.63 -4.21 -19.90
C PHE A 107 3.24 -5.48 -20.64
N GLU A 108 2.88 -5.37 -21.93
CA GLU A 108 2.57 -6.54 -22.76
C GLU A 108 3.78 -7.47 -22.90
N ALA A 109 5.00 -6.98 -23.04
CA ALA A 109 6.18 -7.84 -23.08
C ALA A 109 6.47 -8.56 -21.76
N CYS A 110 6.13 -7.97 -20.60
CA CYS A 110 6.22 -8.65 -19.31
C CYS A 110 5.09 -9.68 -19.07
N PHE A 111 3.90 -9.47 -19.64
CA PHE A 111 2.68 -10.21 -19.28
C PHE A 111 1.97 -10.91 -20.46
N SER A 112 2.48 -10.84 -21.68
CA SER A 112 1.87 -11.47 -22.86
C SER A 112 2.25 -12.95 -22.98
N ARG A 113 1.26 -13.75 -23.36
CA ARG A 113 1.34 -15.21 -23.61
C ARG A 113 2.22 -15.62 -24.80
N GLN A 114 3.01 -14.73 -25.40
CA GLN A 114 3.91 -15.12 -26.50
C GLN A 114 5.14 -15.91 -26.04
N HIS A 115 5.32 -16.08 -24.72
CA HIS A 115 6.11 -17.18 -24.20
C HIS A 115 5.27 -18.46 -24.28
N THR A 116 5.51 -19.25 -25.34
CA THR A 116 5.07 -20.65 -25.46
C THR A 116 5.85 -21.59 -24.55
N GLU A 117 6.89 -21.08 -23.90
CA GLU A 117 7.46 -21.68 -22.70
C GLU A 117 6.51 -21.38 -21.54
N PRO A 118 6.14 -22.36 -20.69
CA PRO A 118 5.50 -22.04 -19.42
C PRO A 118 6.33 -20.94 -18.75
N LEU A 119 5.67 -20.00 -18.04
CA LEU A 119 6.36 -19.27 -16.98
C LEU A 119 7.23 -20.32 -16.27
N PRO A 120 8.58 -20.17 -16.21
CA PRO A 120 9.41 -21.18 -15.57
C PRO A 120 8.76 -21.49 -14.22
N GLU A 121 8.80 -22.76 -13.82
CA GLU A 121 8.06 -23.42 -12.73
C GLU A 121 7.90 -22.65 -11.40
N CYS A 122 8.46 -21.46 -11.27
CA CYS A 122 8.31 -20.45 -10.23
C CYS A 122 6.87 -20.00 -9.92
N LEU A 123 5.88 -20.20 -10.81
CA LEU A 123 4.48 -19.81 -10.54
C LEU A 123 3.46 -20.95 -10.70
N GLY A 124 3.88 -22.20 -10.91
CA GLY A 124 2.94 -23.32 -10.98
C GLY A 124 3.52 -24.68 -11.36
N ALA A 125 4.01 -25.44 -10.37
CA ALA A 125 4.02 -26.90 -10.32
C ALA A 125 3.87 -27.34 -8.85
N PRO A 126 3.40 -28.56 -8.56
CA PRO A 126 2.32 -28.84 -7.62
C PRO A 126 2.73 -28.70 -6.15
N TRP A 127 1.98 -27.91 -5.37
CA TRP A 127 2.06 -27.93 -3.91
C TRP A 127 1.39 -29.20 -3.38
N VAL A 128 1.97 -30.36 -3.70
CA VAL A 128 1.80 -31.55 -2.87
C VAL A 128 2.68 -31.32 -1.65
N VAL A 129 2.08 -31.37 -0.47
CA VAL A 129 2.79 -31.56 0.79
C VAL A 129 3.46 -32.93 0.72
N PRO A 130 4.80 -33.02 0.83
CA PRO A 130 5.32 -34.00 1.77
C PRO A 130 6.51 -33.50 2.59
N THR A 131 6.34 -33.63 3.90
CA THR A 131 7.40 -33.96 4.85
C THR A 131 8.45 -32.88 5.14
N LEU A 132 8.00 -31.77 5.72
CA LEU A 132 8.71 -31.13 6.84
C LEU A 132 7.88 -31.19 8.14
N CYS A 133 7.01 -32.19 8.26
CA CYS A 133 6.62 -32.74 9.56
C CYS A 133 7.74 -33.69 10.03
N GLY A 134 8.88 -33.12 10.40
CA GLY A 134 9.96 -33.80 11.08
C GLY A 134 10.24 -33.08 12.38
N GLY A 135 9.40 -33.35 13.39
CA GLY A 135 9.54 -32.81 14.74
C GLY A 135 8.49 -31.76 15.07
N ALA A 136 7.43 -32.18 15.74
CA ALA A 136 6.82 -31.30 16.73
C ALA A 136 7.93 -30.88 17.73
N PRO A 137 7.91 -29.62 18.16
CA PRO A 137 7.76 -29.44 19.58
C PRO A 137 6.41 -28.79 19.86
N SER A 138 5.66 -29.53 20.66
CA SER A 138 4.72 -29.07 21.66
C SER A 138 4.88 -27.60 22.04
N SER A 139 3.75 -26.90 22.07
CA SER A 139 3.38 -25.94 23.12
C SER A 139 4.54 -25.20 23.80
N SER A 140 4.81 -23.99 23.34
CA SER A 140 4.91 -22.86 24.26
C SER A 140 4.72 -21.58 23.46
N PHE A 141 3.49 -21.06 23.46
CA PHE A 141 3.35 -19.62 23.59
C PHE A 141 4.04 -19.27 24.90
N SER A 142 5.32 -18.90 24.84
CA SER A 142 5.92 -18.14 25.92
C SER A 142 5.58 -16.68 25.65
N PRO A 143 4.77 -16.04 26.52
CA PRO A 143 4.77 -14.59 26.60
C PRO A 143 6.12 -14.16 27.18
N LEU A 144 6.37 -12.84 27.21
CA LEU A 144 7.57 -12.13 27.70
C LEU A 144 8.49 -11.73 26.54
N ASN A 145 8.67 -10.45 26.22
CA ASN A 145 8.69 -9.31 27.11
C ASN A 145 8.17 -8.09 26.33
N GLN A 146 7.19 -7.39 26.88
CA GLN A 146 6.96 -5.97 26.60
C GLN A 146 8.22 -5.22 27.04
N THR A 147 9.28 -5.35 26.26
CA THR A 147 10.34 -4.36 26.28
C THR A 147 9.67 -3.12 25.76
N PHE A 148 9.60 -2.10 26.62
CA PHE A 148 9.56 -0.71 26.21
C PHE A 148 10.77 -0.47 25.30
N THR A 149 10.68 -0.96 24.07
CA THR A 149 11.63 -0.68 23.01
C THR A 149 11.43 0.80 22.72
N MET A 150 12.49 1.58 22.92
CA MET A 150 12.45 2.99 22.57
C MET A 150 11.99 3.13 21.11
N ALA A 151 11.25 4.20 20.84
CA ALA A 151 10.87 4.53 19.48
C ALA A 151 12.11 4.56 18.58
N ASP A 152 12.06 3.90 17.43
CA ASP A 152 13.14 3.93 16.45
C ASP A 152 12.97 5.11 15.48
N ALA A 153 13.65 5.09 14.32
CA ALA A 153 13.58 6.14 13.33
C ALA A 153 12.15 6.42 12.80
N THR A 154 11.22 5.49 12.95
CA THR A 154 9.79 5.70 12.63
C THR A 154 9.02 6.48 13.70
N GLY A 155 9.63 6.72 14.87
CA GLY A 155 8.95 7.31 16.03
C GLY A 155 8.01 6.35 16.76
N LEU A 156 8.04 5.05 16.42
CA LEU A 156 7.13 4.02 16.95
C LEU A 156 7.88 2.99 17.79
N THR A 157 7.27 2.58 18.91
CA THR A 157 7.72 1.43 19.71
C THR A 157 7.29 0.11 19.08
N GLY A 158 7.91 -1.01 19.46
CA GLY A 158 7.50 -2.34 18.99
C GLY A 158 6.03 -2.67 19.29
N GLY A 159 5.53 -2.24 20.46
CA GLY A 159 4.12 -2.40 20.84
C GLY A 159 3.17 -1.61 19.94
N GLN A 160 3.49 -0.35 19.65
CA GLN A 160 2.70 0.49 18.73
C GLN A 160 2.65 -0.11 17.32
N LYS A 161 3.76 -0.65 16.83
CA LYS A 161 3.80 -1.34 15.52
C LYS A 161 2.89 -2.56 15.47
N GLY A 162 2.80 -3.33 16.56
CA GLY A 162 1.87 -4.46 16.69
C GLY A 162 0.42 -4.02 16.58
N LEU A 163 0.02 -2.99 17.35
CA LEU A 163 -1.34 -2.45 17.37
C LEU A 163 -1.77 -1.83 16.03
N LEU A 164 -0.84 -1.16 15.33
CA LEU A 164 -1.08 -0.63 13.99
C LEU A 164 -1.40 -1.74 12.98
N LYS A 165 -0.66 -2.85 13.04
CA LYS A 165 -0.91 -4.00 12.15
C LYS A 165 -2.25 -4.66 12.44
N GLU A 166 -2.53 -4.93 13.71
CA GLU A 166 -3.79 -5.52 14.18
C GLU A 166 -5.00 -4.70 13.68
N SER A 167 -5.02 -3.39 13.95
CA SER A 167 -6.12 -2.52 13.53
C SER A 167 -6.24 -2.40 12.01
N THR A 168 -5.13 -2.32 11.28
CA THR A 168 -5.15 -2.19 9.81
C THR A 168 -5.66 -3.46 9.11
N ASP A 169 -5.33 -4.63 9.65
CA ASP A 169 -5.85 -5.90 9.13
C ASP A 169 -7.37 -5.99 9.31
N ILE A 170 -7.91 -5.47 10.42
CA ILE A 170 -9.37 -5.38 10.63
C ILE A 170 -10.01 -4.35 9.69
N MET A 171 -9.38 -3.18 9.47
CA MET A 171 -9.84 -2.16 8.51
C MET A 171 -9.84 -2.62 7.04
N SER A 172 -9.08 -3.67 6.71
CA SER A 172 -8.82 -4.08 5.32
C SER A 172 -10.07 -4.51 4.55
N LYS A 173 -11.18 -4.79 5.25
CA LYS A 173 -12.47 -5.16 4.66
C LYS A 173 -13.27 -3.98 4.11
N ASP A 174 -12.91 -2.74 4.46
CA ASP A 174 -13.69 -1.55 4.07
C ASP A 174 -12.83 -0.30 3.80
N LEU A 175 -11.74 -0.47 3.05
CA LEU A 175 -10.78 0.61 2.78
C LEU A 175 -11.43 1.80 2.05
N ALA A 176 -12.39 1.52 1.16
CA ALA A 176 -13.09 2.53 0.39
C ALA A 176 -14.04 3.36 1.27
N ALA A 177 -14.85 2.74 2.14
CA ALA A 177 -15.76 3.53 2.98
C ALA A 177 -15.01 4.34 4.03
N VAL A 178 -13.94 3.81 4.62
CA VAL A 178 -13.10 4.60 5.54
C VAL A 178 -12.53 5.84 4.82
N GLY A 179 -12.00 5.67 3.61
CA GLY A 179 -11.45 6.79 2.84
C GLY A 179 -12.52 7.80 2.40
N ILE A 180 -13.72 7.33 2.03
CA ILE A 180 -14.84 8.21 1.68
C ILE A 180 -15.34 8.97 2.91
N ALA A 181 -15.48 8.30 4.06
CA ALA A 181 -15.84 8.95 5.32
C ALA A 181 -14.82 10.02 5.70
N LEU A 182 -13.51 9.73 5.55
CA LEU A 182 -12.43 10.69 5.76
C LEU A 182 -12.60 11.94 4.89
N PHE A 183 -12.69 11.79 3.57
CA PHE A 183 -12.73 12.96 2.68
C PHE A 183 -14.06 13.72 2.76
N GLY A 184 -15.18 13.03 3.01
CA GLY A 184 -16.46 13.69 3.26
C GLY A 184 -16.38 14.60 4.48
N GLU A 185 -15.83 14.08 5.59
CA GLU A 185 -15.67 14.84 6.81
C GLU A 185 -14.63 15.96 6.71
N VAL A 186 -13.51 15.71 6.02
CA VAL A 186 -12.51 16.74 5.72
C VAL A 186 -13.14 17.89 4.93
N PHE A 187 -13.99 17.63 3.93
CA PHE A 187 -14.62 18.70 3.15
C PHE A 187 -15.72 19.43 3.94
N ASN A 188 -16.43 18.74 4.83
CA ASN A 188 -17.39 19.38 5.73
C ASN A 188 -16.70 20.32 6.72
N ARG A 189 -15.59 19.91 7.34
CA ARG A 189 -14.83 20.74 8.30
C ARG A 189 -13.98 21.81 7.64
N TYR A 190 -13.45 21.52 6.45
CA TYR A 190 -12.52 22.37 5.73
C TYR A 190 -12.91 22.50 4.24
N PRO A 191 -14.00 23.24 3.92
CA PRO A 191 -14.53 23.35 2.55
C PRO A 191 -13.51 23.88 1.52
N GLN A 192 -12.51 24.64 1.96
CA GLN A 192 -11.42 25.12 1.10
C GLN A 192 -10.62 24.00 0.45
N TYR A 193 -10.57 22.80 1.03
CA TYR A 193 -9.88 21.67 0.44
C TYR A 193 -10.64 21.07 -0.74
N GLN A 194 -11.97 21.00 -0.68
CA GLN A 194 -12.78 20.54 -1.80
C GLN A 194 -12.53 21.38 -3.06
N LYS A 195 -12.34 22.70 -2.89
CA LYS A 195 -12.02 23.62 -3.99
C LYS A 195 -10.72 23.30 -4.73
N LYS A 196 -9.80 22.53 -4.12
CA LYS A 196 -8.56 22.06 -4.78
C LYS A 196 -8.83 20.91 -5.76
N PHE A 197 -9.93 20.19 -5.59
CA PHE A 197 -10.36 19.13 -6.49
C PHE A 197 -11.25 19.72 -7.60
N ARG A 198 -10.63 20.35 -8.61
CA ARG A 198 -11.32 21.15 -9.66
C ARG A 198 -12.60 20.53 -10.23
N LYS A 199 -12.64 19.20 -10.43
CA LYS A 199 -13.80 18.52 -11.02
C LYS A 199 -15.00 18.33 -10.08
N ILE A 200 -14.80 18.51 -8.78
CA ILE A 200 -15.84 18.37 -7.75
C ILE A 200 -15.92 19.61 -6.85
N ALA A 201 -15.23 20.70 -7.23
CA ALA A 201 -15.05 21.89 -6.41
C ALA A 201 -16.40 22.53 -6.01
N ASP A 202 -17.38 22.49 -6.91
CA ASP A 202 -18.69 23.12 -6.73
C ASP A 202 -19.84 22.11 -6.57
N MET A 203 -19.50 20.82 -6.37
CA MET A 203 -20.49 19.79 -6.07
C MET A 203 -20.87 19.82 -4.59
N PRO A 204 -22.12 19.47 -4.21
CA PRO A 204 -22.42 19.09 -2.83
C PRO A 204 -21.49 17.96 -2.37
N VAL A 205 -21.07 17.98 -1.10
CA VAL A 205 -20.11 16.99 -0.56
C VAL A 205 -20.61 15.56 -0.77
N ASP A 206 -21.89 15.30 -0.48
CA ASP A 206 -22.50 13.97 -0.65
C ASP A 206 -22.43 13.47 -2.09
N ASP A 207 -22.56 14.35 -3.08
CA ASP A 207 -22.50 13.98 -4.49
C ASP A 207 -21.05 13.82 -4.95
N ALA A 208 -20.14 14.66 -4.46
CA ALA A 208 -18.71 14.54 -4.71
C ALA A 208 -18.17 13.17 -4.23
N MET A 209 -18.61 12.71 -3.06
CA MET A 209 -18.21 11.43 -2.46
C MET A 209 -18.69 10.21 -3.25
N LYS A 210 -19.79 10.33 -4.01
CA LYS A 210 -20.31 9.24 -4.85
C LYS A 210 -19.53 9.06 -6.15
N THR A 211 -18.70 10.04 -6.54
CA THR A 211 -17.96 9.97 -7.81
C THR A 211 -16.89 8.87 -7.79
N VAL A 212 -16.74 8.14 -8.91
CA VAL A 212 -15.68 7.12 -9.09
C VAL A 212 -14.29 7.69 -8.80
N ARG A 213 -14.06 8.95 -9.19
CA ARG A 213 -12.82 9.66 -8.93
C ARG A 213 -12.53 9.82 -7.44
N MET A 214 -13.53 10.20 -6.64
CA MET A 214 -13.34 10.36 -5.21
C MET A 214 -13.16 9.01 -4.52
N LYS A 215 -13.97 8.00 -4.88
CA LYS A 215 -13.79 6.62 -4.40
C LYS A 215 -12.37 6.11 -4.68
N SER A 216 -11.86 6.33 -5.89
CA SER A 216 -10.50 5.91 -6.27
C SER A 216 -9.43 6.68 -5.51
N HIS A 217 -9.60 8.00 -5.31
CA HIS A 217 -8.66 8.78 -4.50
C HIS A 217 -8.64 8.33 -3.03
N ALA A 218 -9.82 8.14 -2.44
CA ALA A 218 -9.99 7.60 -1.09
C ALA A 218 -9.28 6.25 -0.92
N THR A 219 -9.52 5.30 -1.83
CA THR A 219 -8.84 3.99 -1.84
C THR A 219 -7.32 4.12 -1.94
N LEU A 220 -6.80 5.03 -2.77
CA LEU A 220 -5.36 5.25 -2.90
C LEU A 220 -4.73 5.80 -1.61
N VAL A 221 -5.43 6.69 -0.90
CA VAL A 221 -4.92 7.27 0.36
C VAL A 221 -4.90 6.24 1.48
N ILE A 222 -5.99 5.50 1.71
CA ILE A 222 -6.03 4.47 2.74
C ILE A 222 -5.08 3.31 2.39
N GLY A 223 -4.97 2.95 1.11
CA GLY A 223 -3.99 1.96 0.64
C GLY A 223 -2.53 2.40 0.88
N ALA A 224 -2.23 3.70 0.74
CA ALA A 224 -0.91 4.22 1.06
C ALA A 224 -0.60 4.12 2.57
N LEU A 225 -1.55 4.49 3.43
CA LEU A 225 -1.42 4.34 4.89
C LEU A 225 -1.19 2.87 5.29
N ARG A 226 -1.96 1.94 4.73
CA ARG A 226 -1.76 0.49 4.95
C ARG A 226 -0.38 0.04 4.53
N THR A 227 0.13 0.57 3.42
CA THR A 227 1.46 0.22 2.95
C THR A 227 2.54 0.70 3.93
N ILE A 228 2.41 1.92 4.44
CA ILE A 228 3.32 2.48 5.45
C ILE A 228 3.25 1.64 6.74
N VAL A 229 2.04 1.29 7.23
CA VAL A 229 1.88 0.37 8.38
C VAL A 229 2.56 -0.97 8.13
N GLY A 230 2.46 -1.51 6.91
CA GLY A 230 3.13 -2.75 6.53
C GLY A 230 4.67 -2.65 6.56
N SER A 231 5.23 -1.46 6.36
CA SER A 231 6.68 -1.25 6.32
C SER A 231 7.30 -0.93 7.68
N VAL A 232 6.55 -0.55 8.72
CA VAL A 232 7.08 0.01 9.99
C VAL A 232 8.12 -0.86 10.71
N ASN A 233 8.18 -2.17 10.44
CA ASN A 233 9.21 -3.05 11.00
C ASN A 233 10.59 -2.88 10.33
N ASP A 234 10.66 -2.15 9.23
CA ASP A 234 11.87 -1.75 8.51
C ASP A 234 11.89 -0.21 8.46
N PRO A 235 12.57 0.43 9.42
CA PRO A 235 12.59 1.88 9.51
C PRO A 235 13.16 2.54 8.27
N ASP A 236 14.26 2.03 7.72
CA ASP A 236 14.89 2.58 6.51
C ASP A 236 13.93 2.56 5.33
N LEU A 237 13.23 1.43 5.11
CA LEU A 237 12.21 1.39 4.06
C LEU A 237 11.09 2.42 4.34
N THR A 238 10.62 2.48 5.58
CA THR A 238 9.51 3.36 5.94
C THR A 238 9.87 4.82 5.66
N MET A 239 11.08 5.25 6.06
CA MET A 239 11.53 6.62 5.85
C MET A 239 11.72 6.94 4.35
N ASP A 240 12.30 6.03 3.56
CA ASP A 240 12.40 6.17 2.10
C ASP A 240 11.02 6.33 1.43
N MET A 241 10.02 5.59 1.92
CA MET A 241 8.64 5.69 1.43
C MET A 241 8.00 7.04 1.77
N LEU A 242 8.23 7.56 2.98
CA LEU A 242 7.72 8.87 3.40
C LEU A 242 8.38 10.02 2.64
N GLU A 243 9.70 9.94 2.39
CA GLU A 243 10.41 10.91 1.54
C GLU A 243 9.80 10.93 0.13
N THR A 244 9.61 9.75 -0.47
CA THR A 244 8.99 9.61 -1.80
C THR A 244 7.57 10.19 -1.83
N LEU A 245 6.80 9.99 -0.75
CA LEU A 245 5.47 10.56 -0.62
C LEU A 245 5.53 12.10 -0.51
N GLY A 246 6.48 12.63 0.24
CA GLY A 246 6.69 14.06 0.41
C GLY A 246 7.05 14.76 -0.89
N VAL A 247 8.00 14.22 -1.65
CA VAL A 247 8.38 14.75 -2.97
C VAL A 247 7.17 14.85 -3.90
N ARG A 248 6.26 13.88 -3.87
CA ARG A 248 5.04 13.89 -4.69
C ARG A 248 4.03 14.96 -4.25
N HIS A 249 3.89 15.18 -2.95
CA HIS A 249 2.99 16.21 -2.43
C HIS A 249 3.56 17.62 -2.62
N LYS A 250 4.89 17.78 -2.63
CA LYS A 250 5.56 19.03 -3.01
C LYS A 250 5.15 19.50 -4.41
N LEU A 251 4.99 18.57 -5.36
CA LEU A 251 4.57 18.90 -6.74
C LEU A 251 3.18 19.54 -6.82
N MET A 252 2.35 19.38 -5.79
CA MET A 252 1.05 20.05 -5.74
C MET A 252 1.19 21.55 -5.46
N GLY A 253 2.28 21.99 -4.82
CA GLY A 253 2.64 23.40 -4.64
C GLY A 253 1.75 24.22 -3.70
N TRP A 254 0.73 23.62 -3.08
CA TRP A 254 -0.18 24.31 -2.15
C TRP A 254 -0.31 23.65 -0.78
N LEU A 255 0.28 22.48 -0.58
CA LEU A 255 0.20 21.74 0.67
C LEU A 255 1.25 22.21 1.68
N THR A 256 0.83 22.31 2.93
CA THR A 256 1.65 22.63 4.10
C THR A 256 1.50 21.53 5.15
N LYS A 257 2.38 21.52 6.16
CA LYS A 257 2.23 20.61 7.31
C LYS A 257 0.85 20.74 7.98
N ALA A 258 0.35 21.96 8.11
CA ALA A 258 -0.95 22.21 8.74
C ALA A 258 -2.11 21.55 7.97
N ASP A 259 -2.02 21.43 6.64
CA ASP A 259 -3.03 20.74 5.84
C ASP A 259 -3.04 19.23 6.13
N PHE A 260 -1.86 18.62 6.30
CA PHE A 260 -1.74 17.23 6.76
C PHE A 260 -2.28 17.05 8.18
N ASP A 261 -1.92 17.95 9.11
CA ASP A 261 -2.41 17.89 10.49
C ASP A 261 -3.95 17.96 10.55
N ASN A 262 -4.57 18.78 9.69
CA ASN A 262 -6.03 18.86 9.57
C ASN A 262 -6.66 17.54 9.07
N VAL A 263 -6.11 16.94 8.01
CA VAL A 263 -6.60 15.66 7.47
C VAL A 263 -6.39 14.52 8.48
N PHE A 264 -5.24 14.49 9.15
CA PHE A 264 -4.92 13.45 10.13
C PHE A 264 -5.70 13.60 11.44
N GLY A 265 -6.04 14.82 11.84
CA GLY A 265 -6.98 15.05 12.95
C GLY A 265 -8.36 14.44 12.67
N VAL A 266 -8.89 14.65 11.46
CA VAL A 266 -10.16 14.02 11.04
C VAL A 266 -10.06 12.51 11.02
N LEU A 267 -8.96 11.96 10.48
CA LEU A 267 -8.75 10.51 10.46
C LEU A 267 -8.70 9.93 11.88
N LEU A 268 -8.02 10.59 12.81
CA LEU A 268 -7.97 10.15 14.22
C LEU A 268 -9.35 10.13 14.88
N ASP A 269 -10.19 11.13 14.60
CA ASP A 269 -11.57 11.15 15.12
C ASP A 269 -12.39 9.99 14.55
N ILE A 270 -12.25 9.69 13.26
CA ILE A 270 -12.91 8.54 12.62
C ILE A 270 -12.41 7.24 13.25
N LEU A 271 -11.09 7.08 13.39
CA LEU A 271 -10.47 5.87 13.93
C LEU A 271 -10.84 5.63 15.40
N LYS A 272 -11.01 6.68 16.20
CA LYS A 272 -11.44 6.57 17.61
C LYS A 272 -12.75 5.79 17.75
N ASP A 273 -13.68 6.00 16.82
CA ASP A 273 -14.99 5.35 16.85
C ASP A 273 -15.14 4.13 15.95
N HIS A 274 -14.15 3.84 15.12
CA HIS A 274 -14.15 2.73 14.19
C HIS A 274 -14.04 1.37 14.90
N GLU A 275 -14.83 0.39 14.44
CA GLU A 275 -14.85 -0.97 15.00
C GLU A 275 -13.45 -1.60 15.00
N ALA A 276 -12.69 -1.42 13.91
CA ALA A 276 -11.33 -1.94 13.81
C ALA A 276 -10.38 -1.49 14.93
N THR A 277 -10.58 -0.29 15.48
CA THR A 277 -9.81 0.21 16.64
C THR A 277 -10.38 -0.35 17.93
N LYS A 278 -11.70 -0.41 18.06
CA LYS A 278 -12.40 -0.93 19.25
C LYS A 278 -12.19 -2.43 19.47
N SER A 279 -11.91 -3.17 18.40
CA SER A 279 -11.71 -4.61 18.40
C SER A 279 -10.27 -5.06 18.60
N THR A 280 -9.31 -4.13 18.73
CA THR A 280 -7.92 -4.50 19.02
C THR A 280 -7.72 -4.90 20.48
N SER A 281 -6.60 -5.57 20.73
CA SER A 281 -6.14 -5.94 22.07
C SER A 281 -5.94 -4.75 23.03
N ASP A 282 -5.68 -3.55 22.51
CA ASP A 282 -5.58 -2.30 23.27
C ASP A 282 -6.09 -1.10 22.44
N PRO A 283 -7.39 -0.75 22.53
CA PRO A 283 -7.96 0.33 21.73
C PRO A 283 -7.34 1.70 22.00
N ALA A 284 -6.99 2.00 23.26
CA ALA A 284 -6.38 3.27 23.63
C ALA A 284 -4.95 3.38 23.09
N GLY A 285 -4.15 2.32 23.30
CA GLY A 285 -2.80 2.23 22.72
C GLY A 285 -2.81 2.23 21.20
N THR A 286 -3.85 1.65 20.57
CA THR A 286 -4.03 1.66 19.11
C THR A 286 -4.22 3.09 18.59
N LEU A 287 -5.07 3.89 19.26
CA LEU A 287 -5.29 5.27 18.87
C LEU A 287 -4.01 6.12 19.04
N GLU A 288 -3.26 5.92 20.14
CA GLU A 288 -1.96 6.58 20.34
C GLU A 288 -0.91 6.14 19.32
N ALA A 289 -0.92 4.87 18.89
CA ALA A 289 -0.04 4.36 17.84
C ALA A 289 -0.36 5.01 16.48
N TRP A 290 -1.65 5.14 16.12
CA TRP A 290 -2.08 5.87 14.93
C TRP A 290 -1.67 7.32 14.98
N LYS A 291 -1.87 7.99 16.13
CA LYS A 291 -1.46 9.39 16.32
C LYS A 291 0.05 9.56 16.16
N ALA A 292 0.86 8.67 16.74
CA ALA A 292 2.32 8.69 16.58
C ALA A 292 2.71 8.50 15.11
N LEU A 293 2.12 7.52 14.41
CA LEU A 293 2.41 7.25 13.00
C LEU A 293 2.04 8.46 12.11
N LEU A 294 0.84 9.01 12.28
CA LEU A 294 0.36 10.14 11.47
C LEU A 294 1.21 11.39 11.71
N ASN A 295 1.68 11.61 12.94
CA ASN A 295 2.65 12.68 13.25
C ASN A 295 3.99 12.46 12.54
N THR A 296 4.52 11.24 12.52
CA THR A 296 5.72 10.90 11.75
C THR A 296 5.50 11.17 10.27
N ILE A 297 4.41 10.66 9.69
CA ILE A 297 4.07 10.87 8.27
C ILE A 297 4.02 12.36 7.95
N GLY A 298 3.25 13.13 8.72
CA GLY A 298 3.09 14.58 8.50
C GLY A 298 4.40 15.33 8.60
N SER A 299 5.26 14.95 9.56
CA SER A 299 6.57 15.58 9.75
C SER A 299 7.54 15.26 8.62
N GLU A 300 7.64 13.99 8.21
CA GLU A 300 8.54 13.57 7.13
C GLU A 300 8.12 14.09 5.76
N VAL A 301 6.81 14.07 5.48
CA VAL A 301 6.26 14.66 4.25
C VAL A 301 6.50 16.17 4.22
N ALA A 302 6.29 16.86 5.35
CA ALA A 302 6.48 18.31 5.43
C ALA A 302 7.92 18.76 5.19
N LYS A 303 8.94 17.94 5.51
CA LYS A 303 10.34 18.25 5.18
C LYS A 303 10.59 18.43 3.68
N GLN A 304 9.71 17.88 2.85
CA GLN A 304 9.83 17.92 1.39
C GLN A 304 9.04 19.06 0.75
N LEU A 305 8.08 19.67 1.46
CA LEU A 305 7.18 20.69 0.91
C LEU A 305 7.90 22.00 0.62
#